data_AF-A0A5E4B6N8-F1
#
_entry.id   AF-A0A5E4B6N8-F1
#
_cell.length_a   1.000
_cell.length_b   1.000
_cell.length_c   1.000
_cell.angle_alpha   90.00
_cell.angle_beta   90.00
_cell.angle_gamma   90.00
#
_symmetry.space_group_name_H-M   'P 1'
#
loop_
_entity.id
_entity.type
_entity.pdbx_description
1 polymer ?
#
loop_
_entity_poly.entity_id
_entity_poly.type
_entity_poly.pdbx_seq_one_letter_code
_entity_poly.pdbx_strand_id
1 'polypeptide(L)'
;MLAKGLLQHSVLVKGCQAFLSAAREGVGHPRAPTGIAGISTRSPRPFSEIPSPGDNGWLNLYHFWRENGAYRIHYHHVQNFQKYGPIYREKLGNVESVYIMDPEDAALIFKSEGPNPERFLIPPWVAYHQYYRRPMGVLLK
;
A
#
# COMPACT_ATOMS: atom_id res chain seq x y z
N MET A 1 -3.20 40.58 -12.65
CA MET A 1 -3.22 39.11 -12.75
C MET A 1 -1.82 38.66 -13.17
N LEU A 2 -1.06 38.05 -12.25
CA LEU A 2 0.23 37.44 -12.55
C LEU A 2 0.39 36.24 -11.61
N ALA A 3 0.39 35.03 -12.18
CA ALA A 3 0.55 33.78 -11.46
C ALA A 3 1.99 33.70 -10.90
N LYS A 4 2.13 33.52 -9.59
CA LYS A 4 3.43 33.22 -8.95
C LYS A 4 3.65 31.71 -9.04
N GLY A 5 4.64 31.32 -9.83
CA GLY A 5 5.04 29.94 -10.08
C GLY A 5 5.51 29.22 -8.82
N LEU A 6 5.20 27.93 -8.75
CA LEU A 6 5.67 27.02 -7.70
C LEU A 6 7.16 26.73 -7.89
N LEU A 7 7.90 26.83 -6.79
CA LEU A 7 9.35 26.60 -6.69
C LEU A 7 9.68 25.13 -6.99
N GLN A 8 10.50 24.89 -8.03
CA GLN A 8 10.88 23.56 -8.55
C GLN A 8 11.83 22.75 -7.64
N HIS A 9 11.92 23.03 -6.34
CA HIS A 9 12.94 22.44 -5.47
C HIS A 9 12.37 21.61 -4.30
N SER A 10 11.17 21.06 -4.44
CA SER A 10 10.67 20.05 -3.50
C SER A 10 11.12 18.65 -3.91
N VAL A 11 11.83 17.96 -3.00
CA VAL A 11 12.26 16.56 -3.15
C VAL A 11 11.06 15.62 -3.38
N LEU A 12 9.87 16.04 -2.96
CA LEU A 12 8.60 15.33 -3.14
C LEU A 12 8.23 15.13 -4.62
N VAL A 13 8.55 16.09 -5.49
CA VAL A 13 8.20 16.02 -6.92
C VAL A 13 9.12 15.05 -7.68
N LYS A 14 10.41 14.98 -7.32
CA LYS A 14 11.38 14.11 -8.00
C LYS A 14 11.07 12.61 -7.86
N GLY A 15 10.48 12.19 -6.73
CA GLY A 15 10.09 10.79 -6.50
C GLY A 15 8.95 10.34 -7.40
N CYS A 16 7.92 11.18 -7.59
CA CYS A 16 6.79 10.85 -8.47
C CYS A 16 7.14 11.00 -9.96
N GLN A 17 8.08 11.87 -10.31
CA GLN A 17 8.40 12.15 -11.71
C GLN A 17 9.11 10.97 -12.40
N ALA A 18 9.90 10.17 -11.67
CA ALA A 18 10.50 8.95 -12.22
C ALA A 18 9.45 7.91 -12.63
N PHE A 19 8.30 7.87 -11.94
CA PHE A 19 7.22 6.93 -12.22
C PHE A 19 6.23 7.45 -13.30
N LEU A 20 6.02 8.77 -13.40
CA LEU A 20 5.11 9.35 -14.40
C LEU A 20 5.75 9.56 -15.78
N SER A 21 7.09 9.63 -15.87
CA SER A 21 7.79 9.91 -17.14
C SER A 21 7.90 8.68 -18.06
N ALA A 22 7.63 7.47 -17.57
CA ALA A 22 7.64 6.26 -18.40
C ALA A 22 6.43 6.15 -19.34
N ALA A 23 5.44 7.04 -19.23
CA ALA A 23 4.15 6.92 -19.92
C ALA A 23 3.99 7.82 -21.16
N ARG A 24 5.05 8.44 -21.70
CA ARG A 24 4.86 9.36 -22.84
C ARG A 24 6.03 9.48 -23.82
N GLU A 25 6.30 8.42 -24.57
CA GLU A 25 6.84 8.56 -25.92
C GLU A 25 6.08 7.64 -26.89
N GLY A 26 5.47 8.25 -27.90
CA GLY A 26 4.71 7.56 -28.93
C GLY A 26 5.50 7.35 -30.20
N VAL A 27 5.08 6.29 -30.91
CA VAL A 27 5.17 6.02 -32.36
C VAL A 27 6.49 5.46 -32.91
N GLY A 28 6.50 4.12 -33.01
CA GLY A 28 6.75 3.42 -34.28
C GLY A 28 8.04 2.61 -34.39
N HIS A 29 7.96 1.27 -34.34
CA HIS A 29 8.71 0.30 -35.18
C HIS A 29 8.33 -1.18 -34.86
N PRO A 30 8.73 -2.18 -35.68
CA PRO A 30 7.85 -3.20 -36.24
C PRO A 30 7.62 -4.44 -35.37
N ARG A 31 6.54 -5.13 -35.74
CA ARG A 31 6.03 -6.43 -35.27
C ARG A 31 7.15 -7.48 -35.14
N ALA A 32 7.58 -7.75 -33.91
CA ALA A 32 8.33 -8.95 -33.53
C ALA A 32 7.34 -10.05 -33.09
N PRO A 33 7.66 -11.34 -33.32
CA PRO A 33 6.69 -12.40 -33.38
C PRO A 33 6.07 -12.69 -32.02
N THR A 34 4.80 -13.03 -32.07
CA THR A 34 3.96 -13.56 -31.01
C THR A 34 4.67 -14.69 -30.28
N GLY A 35 5.41 -14.34 -29.24
CA GLY A 35 5.68 -15.27 -28.15
C GLY A 35 4.33 -15.59 -27.54
N ILE A 36 3.85 -16.80 -27.76
CA ILE A 36 2.73 -17.35 -27.01
C ILE A 36 3.22 -17.40 -25.56
N ALA A 37 3.04 -16.29 -24.84
CA ALA A 37 3.13 -16.27 -23.40
C ALA A 37 2.04 -17.24 -22.97
N GLY A 38 2.48 -18.46 -22.64
CA GLY A 38 1.60 -19.55 -22.24
C GLY A 38 0.59 -18.97 -21.27
N ILE A 39 -0.69 -19.16 -21.61
CA ILE A 39 -1.79 -18.90 -20.70
C ILE A 39 -1.52 -19.81 -19.51
N SER A 40 -0.78 -19.28 -18.55
CA SER A 40 -0.51 -19.97 -17.32
C SER A 40 -1.87 -20.03 -16.65
N THR A 41 -2.47 -21.22 -16.68
CA THR A 41 -3.56 -21.62 -15.79
C THR A 41 -3.00 -21.68 -14.37
N ARG A 42 -2.44 -20.55 -13.89
CA ARG A 42 -1.89 -20.43 -12.56
C ARG A 42 -3.08 -20.27 -11.66
N SER A 43 -3.43 -21.35 -10.98
CA SER A 43 -4.29 -21.30 -9.82
C SER A 43 -3.83 -20.16 -8.91
N PRO A 44 -4.75 -19.46 -8.21
CA PRO A 44 -4.38 -18.44 -7.24
C PRO A 44 -3.33 -18.99 -6.27
N ARG A 45 -2.25 -18.23 -6.05
CA ARG A 45 -1.23 -18.58 -5.08
C ARG A 45 -1.77 -18.45 -3.65
N PRO A 46 -1.31 -19.26 -2.69
CA PRO A 46 -1.72 -19.15 -1.30
C PRO A 46 -1.25 -17.84 -0.65
N PHE A 47 -1.95 -17.41 0.40
CA PHE A 47 -1.66 -16.19 1.17
C PHE A 47 -0.23 -16.13 1.70
N SER A 48 0.31 -17.25 2.16
CA SER A 48 1.67 -17.35 2.72
C SER A 48 2.77 -16.99 1.72
N GLU A 49 2.51 -17.10 0.42
CA GLU A 49 3.44 -16.74 -0.66
C GLU A 49 3.47 -15.24 -0.97
N ILE A 50 2.59 -14.43 -0.36
CA ILE A 50 2.71 -12.97 -0.46
C ILE A 50 4.03 -12.55 0.20
N PRO A 51 4.88 -11.75 -0.47
CA PRO A 51 6.14 -11.28 0.07
C PRO A 51 5.98 -10.62 1.45
N SER A 52 6.87 -10.92 2.40
CA SER A 52 6.79 -10.44 3.77
C SER A 52 8.16 -10.31 4.43
N PRO A 53 8.35 -9.36 5.38
CA PRO A 53 9.53 -9.36 6.25
C PRO A 53 9.60 -10.59 7.18
N GLY A 54 8.49 -11.29 7.39
CA GLY A 54 8.40 -12.50 8.21
C GLY A 54 7.14 -12.54 9.07
N ASP A 55 6.85 -13.71 9.65
CA ASP A 55 5.62 -13.95 10.40
C ASP A 55 5.67 -13.52 11.88
N ASN A 56 6.86 -13.16 12.38
CA ASN A 56 7.03 -12.70 13.75
C ASN A 56 6.72 -11.20 13.86
N GLY A 57 5.47 -10.89 14.18
CA GLY A 57 4.98 -9.52 14.27
C GLY A 57 5.68 -8.66 15.32
N TRP A 58 6.17 -9.23 16.42
CA TRP A 58 6.89 -8.48 17.45
C TRP A 58 8.31 -8.12 17.01
N LEU A 59 8.98 -9.03 16.29
CA LEU A 59 10.28 -8.76 15.70
C LEU A 59 10.18 -7.70 14.59
N ASN A 60 9.17 -7.79 13.72
CA ASN A 60 8.89 -6.77 12.71
C ASN A 60 8.62 -5.41 13.35
N LEU A 61 7.80 -5.36 14.41
CA LEU A 61 7.49 -4.12 15.12
C LEU A 61 8.74 -3.49 15.75
N TYR A 62 9.64 -4.32 16.29
CA TYR A 62 10.93 -3.86 16.79
C TYR A 62 11.79 -3.23 15.67
N HIS A 63 11.90 -3.88 14.50
CA HIS A 63 12.64 -3.32 13.36
C HIS A 63 12.02 -2.01 12.86
N PHE A 64 10.69 -1.96 12.73
CA PHE A 64 9.94 -0.77 12.37
C PHE A 64 10.24 0.42 13.30
N TRP A 65 10.24 0.20 14.62
CA TRP A 65 10.55 1.25 15.59
C TRP A 65 12.01 1.70 15.55
N ARG A 66 12.94 0.76 15.37
CA ARG A 66 14.38 1.05 15.35
C ARG A 66 14.80 1.86 14.13
N GLU A 67 14.19 1.61 12.98
CA GLU A 67 14.61 2.22 11.72
C GLU A 67 14.03 3.63 11.55
N ASN A 68 12.70 3.75 11.61
CA ASN A 68 12.01 4.98 11.20
C ASN A 68 10.92 5.44 12.19
N GLY A 69 10.40 4.53 13.02
CA GLY A 69 9.37 4.81 14.01
C GLY A 69 8.01 5.22 13.40
N ALA A 70 7.02 5.41 14.27
CA ALA A 70 5.64 5.70 13.85
C ALA A 70 5.48 7.02 13.08
N TYR A 71 6.29 8.04 13.40
CA TYR A 71 6.22 9.37 12.76
C TYR A 71 6.59 9.36 11.26
N ARG A 72 7.25 8.30 10.79
CA ARG A 72 7.71 8.16 9.40
C ARG A 72 7.12 6.93 8.70
N ILE A 73 5.95 6.46 9.15
CA ILE A 73 5.29 5.27 8.60
C ILE A 73 5.04 5.34 7.08
N HIS A 74 4.82 6.53 6.52
CA HIS A 74 4.68 6.70 5.08
C HIS A 74 5.97 6.36 4.30
N TYR A 75 7.15 6.63 4.86
CA TYR A 75 8.42 6.21 4.26
C TYR A 75 8.62 4.69 4.38
N HIS A 76 8.19 4.08 5.49
CA HIS A 76 8.20 2.63 5.67
C HIS A 76 7.43 1.93 4.55
N HIS A 77 6.22 2.42 4.22
CA HIS A 77 5.46 1.87 3.08
C HIS A 77 6.22 2.00 1.76
N VAL A 78 6.77 3.18 1.46
CA VAL A 78 7.54 3.41 0.21
C VAL A 78 8.72 2.44 0.10
N GLN A 79 9.47 2.24 1.19
CA GLN A 79 10.61 1.32 1.22
C GLN A 79 10.16 -0.14 1.05
N ASN A 80 9.07 -0.54 1.67
CA ASN A 80 8.54 -1.89 1.53
C ASN A 80 8.06 -2.18 0.11
N PHE A 81 7.37 -1.25 -0.55
CA PHE A 81 6.98 -1.42 -1.95
C PHE A 81 8.19 -1.50 -2.89
N GLN A 82 9.26 -0.75 -2.61
CA GLN A 82 10.53 -0.88 -3.34
C GLN A 82 11.19 -2.25 -3.13
N LYS A 83 11.06 -2.84 -1.94
CA LYS A 83 11.70 -4.10 -1.56
C LYS A 83 10.92 -5.34 -2.03
N TYR A 84 9.60 -5.32 -1.87
CA TYR A 84 8.73 -6.48 -2.05
C TYR A 84 7.91 -6.45 -3.33
N GLY A 85 7.85 -5.30 -4.02
CA GLY A 85 7.04 -5.09 -5.21
C GLY A 85 5.65 -4.53 -4.88
N PRO A 86 4.70 -4.57 -5.83
CA PRO A 86 3.41 -3.86 -5.76
C PRO A 86 2.44 -4.40 -4.69
N ILE A 87 2.71 -5.57 -4.13
CA ILE A 87 1.94 -6.22 -3.06
C ILE A 87 2.87 -6.87 -2.04
N TYR A 88 2.60 -6.65 -0.76
CA TYR A 88 3.29 -7.33 0.34
C TYR A 88 2.37 -7.51 1.55
N ARG A 89 2.73 -8.41 2.45
CA ARG A 89 2.07 -8.58 3.75
C ARG A 89 3.04 -8.30 4.88
N GLU A 90 2.59 -7.62 5.91
CA GLU A 90 3.41 -7.33 7.09
C GLU A 90 2.56 -7.45 8.35
N LYS A 91 3.11 -8.21 9.32
CA LYS A 91 2.57 -8.31 10.66
C LYS A 91 3.30 -7.35 11.58
N LEU A 92 2.58 -6.45 12.24
CA LEU A 92 3.10 -5.51 13.23
C LEU A 92 2.41 -5.77 14.58
N GLY A 93 3.16 -6.35 15.51
CA GLY A 93 2.61 -6.88 16.76
C GLY A 93 1.59 -7.98 16.47
N ASN A 94 0.32 -7.71 16.79
CA ASN A 94 -0.77 -8.66 16.66
C ASN A 94 -1.59 -8.49 15.37
N VAL A 95 -1.37 -7.41 14.61
CA VAL A 95 -2.16 -7.09 13.41
C VAL A 95 -1.33 -7.41 12.17
N GLU A 96 -1.92 -8.14 11.23
CA GLU A 96 -1.33 -8.41 9.92
C GLU A 96 -2.18 -7.74 8.84
N SER A 97 -1.51 -7.08 7.90
CA SER A 97 -2.15 -6.35 6.82
C SER A 97 -1.49 -6.71 5.48
N VAL A 98 -2.29 -6.77 4.43
CA VAL A 98 -1.82 -6.78 3.04
C VAL A 98 -1.83 -5.35 2.52
N TYR A 99 -0.72 -4.94 1.94
CA TYR A 99 -0.51 -3.60 1.39
C TYR A 99 -0.43 -3.70 -0.12
N ILE A 100 -1.19 -2.85 -0.81
CA ILE A 100 -1.24 -2.75 -2.27
C ILE A 100 -0.87 -1.34 -2.72
N MET A 101 -0.31 -1.23 -3.92
CA MET A 101 0.04 0.06 -4.54
C MET A 101 -0.64 0.30 -5.89
N ASP A 102 -1.00 -0.76 -6.61
CA ASP A 102 -1.57 -0.64 -7.96
C ASP A 102 -3.03 -0.12 -7.90
N PRO A 103 -3.38 0.94 -8.67
CA PRO A 103 -4.76 1.39 -8.78
C PRO A 103 -5.73 0.33 -9.29
N GLU A 104 -5.28 -0.61 -10.12
CA GLU A 104 -6.12 -1.70 -10.63
C GLU A 104 -6.52 -2.67 -9.50
N ASP A 105 -5.57 -3.01 -8.62
CA ASP A 105 -5.84 -3.82 -7.43
C ASP A 105 -6.81 -3.12 -6.48
N ALA A 106 -6.62 -1.81 -6.27
CA ALA A 106 -7.54 -1.03 -5.44
C ALA A 106 -8.96 -1.02 -6.01
N ALA A 107 -9.10 -0.87 -7.34
CA ALA A 107 -10.40 -0.93 -8.00
C ALA A 107 -11.09 -2.29 -7.82
N LEU A 108 -10.35 -3.40 -7.82
CA LEU A 108 -10.89 -4.74 -7.56
C LEU A 108 -11.41 -4.88 -6.12
N ILE A 109 -10.70 -4.32 -5.14
CA ILE A 109 -11.14 -4.31 -3.74
C ILE A 109 -12.48 -3.58 -3.61
N PHE A 110 -12.56 -2.34 -4.10
CA PHE A 110 -13.78 -1.55 -3.98
C PHE A 110 -14.94 -2.11 -4.82
N LYS A 111 -14.65 -2.81 -5.93
CA LYS A 111 -15.68 -3.51 -6.71
C LYS A 111 -16.29 -4.70 -5.97
N SER A 112 -15.54 -5.33 -5.07
CA SER A 112 -15.97 -6.48 -4.28
C SER A 112 -16.41 -6.12 -2.86
N GLU A 113 -16.55 -4.82 -2.57
CA GLU A 113 -16.96 -4.32 -1.26
C GLU A 113 -18.41 -4.72 -0.92
N GLY A 114 -18.62 -5.17 0.31
CA GLY A 114 -19.94 -5.51 0.83
C GLY A 114 -20.79 -4.28 1.18
N PRO A 115 -22.08 -4.45 1.52
CA PRO A 115 -22.97 -3.34 1.83
C PRO A 115 -22.59 -2.55 3.09
N ASN A 116 -21.80 -3.14 3.99
CA ASN A 116 -21.31 -2.49 5.22
C ASN A 116 -19.79 -2.71 5.32
N PRO A 117 -18.97 -1.79 4.80
CA PRO A 117 -17.52 -1.94 4.85
C PRO A 117 -16.97 -1.68 6.26
N GLU A 118 -15.94 -2.42 6.63
CA GLU A 118 -15.23 -2.28 7.90
C GLU A 118 -13.79 -1.85 7.63
N ARG A 119 -13.31 -0.85 8.38
CA ARG A 119 -11.92 -0.36 8.30
C ARG A 119 -11.16 -0.69 9.57
N PHE A 120 -9.83 -0.54 9.52
CA PHE A 120 -9.00 -0.66 10.70
C PHE A 120 -9.46 0.31 11.81
N LEU A 121 -9.85 -0.24 12.95
CA LEU A 121 -10.24 0.52 14.13
C LEU A 121 -9.00 0.87 14.95
N ILE A 122 -8.86 2.15 15.29
CA ILE A 122 -7.77 2.63 16.15
C ILE A 122 -7.99 2.10 17.58
N PRO A 123 -7.17 1.14 18.08
CA PRO A 123 -7.48 0.45 19.33
C PRO A 123 -7.62 1.39 20.54
N PRO A 124 -6.79 2.45 20.70
CA PRO A 124 -6.98 3.42 21.79
C PRO A 124 -8.34 4.14 21.77
N TRP A 125 -8.90 4.41 20.58
CA TRP A 125 -10.20 5.09 20.45
C TRP A 125 -11.33 4.15 20.87
N VAL A 126 -11.27 2.90 20.44
CA VAL A 126 -12.22 1.86 20.85
C VAL A 126 -12.17 1.67 22.37
N ALA A 127 -10.97 1.56 22.94
CA ALA A 127 -10.77 1.38 24.38
C ALA A 127 -11.36 2.53 25.21
N TYR A 128 -11.17 3.79 24.76
CA TYR A 128 -11.75 4.96 25.42
C TYR A 128 -13.27 4.88 25.49
N HIS A 129 -13.93 4.60 24.36
CA HIS A 129 -15.39 4.54 24.31
C HIS A 129 -15.95 3.41 25.17
N GLN A 130 -15.30 2.24 25.15
CA GLN A 130 -15.67 1.11 25.99
C GLN A 130 -15.52 1.43 27.48
N TYR A 131 -14.37 2.00 27.86
CA TYR A 131 -14.07 2.32 29.26
C TYR A 131 -15.05 3.35 29.85
N TYR A 132 -15.34 4.42 29.10
CA TYR A 132 -16.25 5.48 29.55
C TYR A 132 -17.73 5.26 29.17
N ARG A 133 -18.07 4.09 28.61
CA ARG A 133 -19.44 3.75 28.14
C ARG A 133 -20.05 4.81 27.23
N ARG A 134 -19.25 5.32 26.29
CA ARG A 134 -19.66 6.30 25.28
C ARG A 134 -20.13 5.56 24.01
N PRO A 135 -21.15 6.08 23.30
CA PRO A 135 -21.60 5.48 22.04
C PRO A 135 -20.46 5.47 21.01
N MET A 136 -20.36 4.41 20.22
CA MET A 136 -19.39 4.31 19.12
C MET A 136 -19.85 5.21 17.97
N GLY A 137 -19.01 6.16 17.55
CA GLY A 137 -19.31 7.04 16.42
C GLY A 137 -19.22 6.31 15.09
N VAL A 138 -19.76 6.92 14.02
CA VAL A 138 -19.69 6.41 12.63
C VAL A 138 -18.24 6.13 12.17
N LEU A 139 -17.27 6.83 12.77
CA LEU A 139 -15.85 6.65 12.48
C LEU A 139 -15.23 5.40 13.11
N LEU A 140 -15.89 4.80 14.11
CA LEU A 140 -15.44 3.62 14.86
C LEU A 140 -16.33 2.40 14.63
N LYS A 141 -17.14 2.44 13.58
CA LYS A 141 -18.01 1.36 13.14
C LYS A 141 -17.39 0.63 11.95
#